data_AF-A0A6N9BCD2-F1
#
_entry.id   AF-A0A6N9BCD2-F1
#
_cell.length_a   1.000
_cell.length_b   1.000
_cell.length_c   1.000
_cell.angle_alpha   90.00
_cell.angle_beta   90.00
_cell.angle_gamma   90.00
#
_symmetry.space_group_name_H-M   'P 1'
#
loop_
_entity.id
_entity.type
_entity.pdbx_description
1 polymer ?
#
loop_
_entity_poly.entity_id
_entity_poly.type
_entity_poly.pdbx_seq_one_letter_code
_entity_poly.pdbx_strand_id
1 'polypeptide(L)'
;MSIQPFHRAQKDMLAARAPPATTTGTLGWLRENLFSNWFNTALTLLALYLLWTIIPPFIDWAFIHADASGSTGRECTTEGACWAWLDQRINQFLYGFYTASEYWRVNLTVILLIPALLPLLFDSIPYARQLRYFSLAYPVIAVFLLVGGIGLETVPTSSFGGFMLNLAVGLSGIVLSLPVGILLALGRRSNLPAVRILCVMFIELVRGVPLITLLFTAAILLPMFLPENWSPDLVIRVIVVVTAFASAYMA
;
A
#
# COMPACT_ATOMS: atom_id res chain seq x y z
N MET A 1 -30.73 13.52 69.60
CA MET A 1 -30.23 12.70 68.46
C MET A 1 -30.45 13.53 67.20
N SER A 2 -29.43 14.25 66.72
CA SER A 2 -29.57 15.10 65.53
C SER A 2 -29.22 14.26 64.29
N ILE A 3 -30.19 14.14 63.37
CA ILE A 3 -30.05 13.44 62.10
C ILE A 3 -29.27 14.37 61.19
N GLN A 4 -28.00 14.04 60.90
CA GLN A 4 -27.27 14.79 59.89
C GLN A 4 -27.84 14.47 58.49
N PRO A 5 -28.08 15.49 57.65
CA PRO A 5 -28.61 15.27 56.31
C PRO A 5 -27.61 14.49 55.45
N PHE A 6 -28.09 13.47 54.74
CA PHE A 6 -27.28 12.58 53.88
C PHE A 6 -26.71 13.27 52.62
N HIS A 7 -27.13 14.51 52.34
CA HIS A 7 -26.68 15.26 51.16
C HIS A 7 -25.34 15.96 51.42
N ARG A 8 -24.24 15.37 50.94
CA ARG A 8 -22.92 16.03 50.87
C ARG A 8 -22.96 17.12 49.81
N ALA A 9 -22.54 18.34 50.16
CA ALA A 9 -22.36 19.42 49.20
C ALA A 9 -21.07 19.20 48.40
N GLN A 10 -20.97 19.75 47.18
CA GLN A 10 -19.78 19.60 46.33
C GLN A 10 -18.48 20.07 47.02
N LYS A 11 -18.58 21.04 47.93
CA LYS A 11 -17.50 21.52 48.80
C LYS A 11 -16.98 20.47 49.80
N ASP A 12 -17.77 19.44 50.09
CA ASP A 12 -17.42 18.32 50.97
C ASP A 12 -16.80 17.15 50.19
N MET A 13 -16.69 17.25 48.86
CA MET A 13 -15.98 16.28 48.03
C MET A 13 -14.47 16.57 48.07
N LEU A 14 -13.68 15.56 48.41
CA LEU A 14 -12.22 15.64 48.35
C LEU A 14 -11.79 15.97 46.91
N ALA A 15 -10.78 16.84 46.77
CA ALA A 15 -10.19 17.15 45.47
C ALA A 15 -9.75 15.86 44.76
N ALA A 16 -10.09 15.73 43.46
CA ALA A 16 -9.72 14.57 42.67
C ALA A 16 -8.20 14.37 42.72
N ARG A 17 -7.75 13.27 43.30
CA ARG A 17 -6.33 12.90 43.32
C ARG A 17 -5.92 12.51 41.91
N ALA A 18 -4.75 12.94 41.47
CA ALA A 18 -4.18 12.46 40.22
C ALA A 18 -4.13 10.91 40.26
N PRO A 19 -4.51 10.24 39.16
CA PRO A 19 -4.46 8.79 39.10
C PRO A 19 -3.03 8.31 39.39
N PRO A 20 -2.86 7.17 40.10
CA PRO A 20 -1.54 6.68 40.46
C PRO A 20 -0.66 6.53 39.21
N ALA A 21 0.58 7.00 39.28
CA ALA A 21 1.51 7.00 38.15
C ALA A 21 1.75 5.60 37.54
N THR A 22 1.44 4.54 38.28
CA THR A 22 1.50 3.14 37.82
C THR A 22 0.33 2.72 36.92
N THR A 23 -0.71 3.55 36.81
CA THR A 23 -1.94 3.31 36.03
C THR A 23 -2.08 4.26 34.85
N THR A 24 -1.18 5.23 34.68
CA THR A 24 -1.20 6.20 33.59
C THR A 24 0.16 6.30 32.90
N GLY A 25 0.16 6.72 31.64
CA GLY A 25 1.38 6.85 30.84
C GLY A 25 1.91 5.52 30.28
N THR A 26 3.17 5.55 29.81
CA THR A 26 3.82 4.41 29.13
C THR A 26 3.98 3.20 30.05
N LEU A 27 4.24 3.42 31.34
CA LEU A 27 4.42 2.35 32.31
C LEU A 27 3.11 1.60 32.61
N GLY A 28 1.98 2.32 32.69
CA GLY A 28 0.65 1.73 32.80
C GLY A 28 0.29 0.92 31.55
N TRP A 29 0.57 1.48 30.37
CA TRP A 29 0.35 0.79 29.08
C TRP A 29 1.14 -0.52 28.96
N LEU A 30 2.43 -0.52 29.34
CA LEU A 30 3.26 -1.74 29.30
C LEU A 30 2.71 -2.83 30.21
N ARG A 31 2.30 -2.48 31.44
CA ARG A 31 1.73 -3.44 32.38
C ARG A 31 0.39 -4.00 31.90
N GLU A 32 -0.46 -3.14 31.32
CA GLU A 32 -1.79 -3.54 30.86
C GLU A 32 -1.77 -4.35 29.56
N ASN A 33 -0.82 -4.06 28.64
CA ASN A 33 -0.76 -4.72 27.34
C ASN A 33 0.22 -5.90 27.29
N LEU A 34 1.43 -5.77 27.86
CA LEU A 34 2.48 -6.79 27.76
C LEU A 34 2.52 -7.73 28.97
N PHE A 35 2.23 -7.22 30.16
CA PHE A 35 2.41 -7.96 31.43
C PHE A 35 1.11 -8.12 32.24
N SER A 36 -0.04 -8.15 31.56
CA SER A 36 -1.36 -8.19 32.23
C SER A 36 -1.67 -9.49 32.93
N ASN A 37 -1.16 -10.61 32.41
CA ASN A 37 -1.26 -11.93 33.03
C ASN A 37 0.04 -12.73 32.81
N TRP A 38 0.18 -13.84 33.52
CA TRP A 38 1.40 -14.67 33.46
C TRP A 38 1.68 -15.23 32.06
N PHE A 39 0.63 -15.51 31.27
CA PHE A 39 0.75 -16.00 29.90
C PHE A 39 1.30 -14.91 28.96
N ASN A 40 0.78 -13.68 29.07
CA ASN A 40 1.25 -12.50 28.33
C ASN A 40 2.68 -12.13 28.75
N THR A 41 3.02 -12.25 30.03
CA THR A 41 4.41 -12.12 30.49
C THR A 41 5.31 -13.18 29.87
N ALA A 42 4.92 -14.45 29.87
CA ALA A 42 5.69 -15.53 29.25
C ALA A 42 5.85 -15.32 27.74
N LEU A 43 4.77 -14.93 27.03
CA LEU A 43 4.79 -14.64 25.61
C LEU A 43 5.68 -13.44 25.28
N THR A 44 5.63 -12.38 26.11
CA THR A 44 6.49 -11.19 25.96
C THR A 44 7.95 -11.56 26.17
N LEU A 45 8.28 -12.34 27.20
CA LEU A 45 9.65 -12.80 27.44
C LEU A 45 10.16 -13.72 26.33
N LEU A 46 9.31 -14.63 25.83
CA LEU A 46 9.62 -15.48 24.68
C LEU A 46 9.85 -14.64 23.41
N ALA A 47 8.99 -13.66 23.14
CA ALA A 47 9.16 -12.77 22.00
C ALA A 47 10.46 -11.97 22.10
N LEU A 48 10.78 -11.41 23.27
CA LEU A 48 12.05 -10.72 23.50
C LEU A 48 13.25 -11.65 23.31
N TYR A 49 13.17 -12.89 23.80
CA TYR A 49 14.21 -13.90 23.60
C TYR A 49 14.40 -14.23 22.12
N LEU A 50 13.31 -14.50 21.38
CA LEU A 50 13.37 -14.76 19.94
C LEU A 50 13.95 -13.57 19.18
N LEU A 51 13.49 -12.36 19.46
CA LEU A 51 14.02 -11.13 18.85
C LEU A 51 15.52 -10.99 19.14
N TRP A 52 15.95 -11.25 20.38
CA TRP A 52 17.37 -11.21 20.76
C TRP A 52 18.20 -12.28 20.06
N THR A 53 17.64 -13.45 19.77
CA THR A 53 18.37 -14.51 19.06
C THR A 53 18.38 -14.34 17.55
N ILE A 54 17.39 -13.66 16.97
CA ILE A 54 17.23 -13.53 15.52
C ILE A 54 17.82 -12.21 15.01
N ILE A 55 17.51 -11.09 15.67
CA ILE A 55 17.83 -9.75 15.16
C ILE A 55 19.33 -9.50 15.11
N PRO A 56 20.13 -9.71 16.19
CA PRO A 56 21.55 -9.41 16.14
C PRO A 56 22.31 -10.23 15.09
N PRO A 57 22.13 -11.57 14.98
CA PRO A 57 22.78 -12.33 13.89
C PRO A 57 22.28 -11.93 12.50
N PHE A 58 20.99 -11.58 12.36
CA PHE A 58 20.48 -11.08 11.10
C PHE A 58 21.11 -9.74 10.70
N ILE A 59 21.26 -8.79 11.63
CA ILE A 59 21.91 -7.50 11.37
C ILE A 59 23.39 -7.72 11.04
N ASP A 60 24.05 -8.60 11.77
CA ASP A 60 25.45 -8.94 11.55
C ASP A 60 25.66 -9.51 10.13
N TRP A 61 24.86 -10.50 9.75
CA TRP A 61 24.86 -11.07 8.41
C TRP A 61 24.46 -10.06 7.33
N ALA A 62 23.40 -9.26 7.57
CA ALA A 62 22.83 -8.39 6.55
C ALA A 62 23.63 -7.11 6.33
N PHE A 63 24.36 -6.59 7.33
CA PHE A 63 25.00 -5.27 7.22
C PHE A 63 26.46 -5.25 7.68
N ILE A 64 26.85 -6.03 8.70
CA ILE A 64 28.20 -5.96 9.28
C ILE A 64 29.18 -6.78 8.44
N HIS A 65 28.84 -8.03 8.14
CA HIS A 65 29.64 -8.96 7.34
C HIS A 65 29.16 -9.05 5.89
N ALA A 66 28.44 -8.05 5.40
CA ALA A 66 27.85 -8.07 4.07
C ALA A 66 28.78 -7.50 2.99
N ASP A 67 28.76 -8.10 1.80
CA ASP A 67 29.51 -7.62 0.64
C ASP A 67 28.68 -6.56 -0.09
N ALA A 68 29.03 -5.28 0.11
CA ALA A 68 28.26 -4.14 -0.37
C ALA A 68 28.27 -3.97 -1.91
N SER A 69 29.40 -4.25 -2.56
CA SER A 69 29.57 -4.09 -4.01
C SER A 69 30.56 -5.13 -4.56
N GLY A 70 30.47 -5.45 -5.85
CA GLY A 70 31.30 -6.48 -6.48
C GLY A 70 31.32 -6.38 -8.01
N SER A 71 32.40 -6.88 -8.63
CA SER A 71 32.60 -6.89 -10.09
C SER A 71 31.59 -7.78 -10.81
N THR A 72 31.24 -8.92 -10.21
CA THR A 72 30.16 -9.77 -10.67
C THR A 72 29.20 -10.04 -9.51
N GLY A 73 27.89 -9.98 -9.75
CA GLY A 73 26.86 -10.19 -8.72
C GLY A 73 26.80 -11.61 -8.12
N ARG A 74 27.88 -12.40 -8.24
CA ARG A 74 28.06 -13.75 -7.70
C ARG A 74 29.41 -13.94 -6.99
N GLU A 75 30.31 -12.97 -7.07
CA GLU A 75 31.59 -12.98 -6.34
C GLU A 75 31.39 -12.26 -5.00
N CYS A 76 30.73 -12.93 -4.07
CA CYS A 76 30.67 -12.49 -2.68
C CYS A 76 31.67 -13.33 -1.88
N THR A 77 32.61 -12.66 -1.22
CA THR A 77 33.76 -13.26 -0.54
C THR A 77 33.48 -13.56 0.93
N THR A 78 32.48 -12.89 1.50
CA THR A 78 32.13 -13.00 2.91
C THR A 78 30.96 -13.95 3.11
N GLU A 79 30.83 -14.56 4.30
CA GLU A 79 29.70 -15.42 4.66
C GLU A 79 28.38 -14.64 4.90
N GLY A 80 28.41 -13.31 4.79
CA GLY A 80 27.25 -12.43 4.97
C GLY A 80 26.37 -12.26 3.74
N ALA A 81 25.52 -11.24 3.77
CA ALA A 81 24.61 -10.92 2.67
C ALA A 81 25.37 -10.36 1.45
N CYS A 82 24.97 -10.82 0.27
CA CYS A 82 25.57 -10.42 -1.01
C CYS A 82 24.79 -9.24 -1.65
N TRP A 83 25.06 -8.02 -1.23
CA TRP A 83 24.42 -6.81 -1.80
C TRP A 83 24.97 -6.43 -3.17
N ALA A 84 26.16 -6.92 -3.54
CA ALA A 84 26.73 -6.77 -4.87
C ALA A 84 25.76 -7.18 -6.00
N TRP A 85 24.94 -8.20 -5.78
CA TRP A 85 23.91 -8.60 -6.75
C TRP A 85 22.81 -7.54 -6.90
N LEU A 86 22.37 -6.95 -5.78
CA LEU A 86 21.36 -5.90 -5.78
C LEU A 86 21.91 -4.64 -6.45
N ASP A 87 23.13 -4.23 -6.14
CA ASP A 87 23.78 -3.06 -6.75
C ASP A 87 23.78 -3.15 -8.29
N GLN A 88 24.13 -4.32 -8.84
CA GLN A 88 24.14 -4.55 -10.29
C GLN A 88 22.75 -4.66 -10.95
N ARG A 89 21.67 -4.74 -10.16
CA ARG A 89 20.29 -4.93 -10.67
C ARG A 89 19.30 -3.92 -10.11
N ILE A 90 19.73 -2.97 -9.28
CA ILE A 90 18.84 -2.02 -8.60
C ILE A 90 18.04 -1.19 -9.60
N ASN A 91 18.65 -0.84 -10.74
CA ASN A 91 17.97 -0.13 -11.82
C ASN A 91 16.87 -0.97 -12.47
N GLN A 92 17.10 -2.28 -12.66
CA GLN A 92 16.07 -3.20 -13.16
C GLN A 92 14.92 -3.36 -12.14
N PHE A 93 15.24 -3.35 -10.84
CA PHE A 93 14.23 -3.40 -9.78
C PHE A 93 13.41 -2.13 -9.67
N LEU A 94 14.01 -0.96 -9.86
CA LEU A 94 13.31 0.32 -9.74
C LEU A 94 12.55 0.68 -11.02
N TYR A 95 13.22 0.55 -12.17
CA TYR A 95 12.74 1.06 -13.45
C TYR A 95 12.26 -0.06 -14.41
N GLY A 96 12.55 -1.33 -14.15
CA GLY A 96 12.22 -2.41 -15.09
C GLY A 96 13.09 -2.33 -16.35
N PHE A 97 12.47 -2.43 -17.53
CA PHE A 97 13.16 -2.33 -18.83
C PHE A 97 13.10 -0.91 -19.42
N TYR A 98 12.92 0.10 -18.57
CA TYR A 98 12.94 1.51 -18.99
C TYR A 98 14.34 1.93 -19.41
N THR A 99 14.46 2.81 -20.41
CA THR A 99 15.77 3.29 -20.88
C THR A 99 16.40 4.23 -19.86
N ALA A 100 17.71 4.11 -19.65
CA ALA A 100 18.46 4.89 -18.66
C ALA A 100 18.37 6.42 -18.87
N SER A 101 18.25 6.88 -20.12
CA SER A 101 18.04 8.30 -20.45
C SER A 101 16.72 8.85 -19.91
N GLU A 102 15.74 7.99 -19.62
CA GLU A 102 14.39 8.38 -19.27
C GLU A 102 14.03 8.09 -17.80
N TYR A 103 14.99 7.63 -16.98
CA TYR A 103 14.77 7.40 -15.54
C TYR A 103 14.25 8.61 -14.77
N TRP A 104 14.59 9.82 -15.24
CA TRP A 104 14.09 11.06 -14.66
C TRP A 104 12.56 11.13 -14.65
N ARG A 105 11.87 10.53 -15.64
CA ARG A 105 10.41 10.51 -15.71
C ARG A 105 9.79 9.70 -14.57
N VAL A 106 10.38 8.55 -14.27
CA VAL A 106 9.96 7.67 -13.15
C VAL A 106 10.24 8.37 -11.82
N ASN A 107 11.44 8.94 -11.67
CA ASN A 107 11.82 9.67 -10.45
C ASN A 107 10.91 10.87 -10.20
N LEU A 108 10.59 11.67 -11.22
CA LEU A 108 9.63 12.75 -11.10
C LEU A 108 8.24 12.24 -10.72
N THR A 109 7.78 11.13 -11.30
CA THR A 109 6.49 10.54 -10.95
C THR A 109 6.41 10.21 -9.46
N VAL A 110 7.47 9.60 -8.90
CA VAL A 110 7.56 9.27 -7.47
C VAL A 110 7.65 10.54 -6.60
N ILE A 111 8.48 11.51 -6.99
CA ILE A 111 8.63 12.77 -6.24
C ILE A 111 7.30 13.53 -6.21
N LEU A 112 6.59 13.61 -7.33
CA LEU A 112 5.30 14.28 -7.45
C LEU A 112 4.17 13.51 -6.74
N LEU A 113 4.32 12.20 -6.50
CA LEU A 113 3.36 11.43 -5.71
C LEU A 113 3.28 11.95 -4.28
N ILE A 114 4.40 12.38 -3.69
CA ILE A 114 4.47 12.85 -2.30
C ILE A 114 3.50 14.02 -2.06
N PRO A 115 3.60 15.16 -2.78
CA PRO A 115 2.64 16.25 -2.60
C PRO A 115 1.22 15.88 -3.04
N ALA A 116 1.03 14.90 -3.94
CA ALA A 116 -0.30 14.39 -4.28
C ALA A 116 -0.94 13.59 -3.14
N LEU A 117 -0.13 12.90 -2.32
CA LEU A 117 -0.60 12.10 -1.19
C LEU A 117 -0.79 12.93 0.10
N LEU A 118 0.02 13.96 0.32
CA LEU A 118 -0.04 14.81 1.52
C LEU A 118 -1.47 15.26 1.93
N PRO A 119 -2.30 15.83 1.04
CA PRO A 119 -3.65 16.28 1.42
C PRO A 119 -4.64 15.14 1.69
N LEU A 120 -4.30 13.89 1.33
CA LEU A 120 -5.10 12.71 1.61
C LEU A 120 -4.72 12.06 2.95
N LEU A 121 -3.45 12.18 3.36
CA LEU A 121 -2.97 11.59 4.62
C LEU A 121 -3.06 12.56 5.82
N PHE A 122 -2.98 13.86 5.58
CA PHE A 122 -2.93 14.87 6.64
C PHE A 122 -3.99 15.96 6.45
N ASP A 123 -4.80 16.19 7.48
CA ASP A 123 -5.88 17.19 7.43
C ASP A 123 -5.38 18.64 7.59
N SER A 124 -4.24 18.84 8.25
CA SER A 124 -3.74 20.16 8.68
C SER A 124 -2.45 20.56 7.98
N ILE A 125 -2.51 20.72 6.65
CA ILE A 125 -1.37 21.20 5.85
C ILE A 125 -1.62 22.59 5.26
N PRO A 126 -0.60 23.46 5.20
CA PRO A 126 -0.72 24.73 4.47
C PRO A 126 -0.97 24.44 2.98
N TYR A 127 -1.75 25.30 2.32
CA TYR A 127 -2.11 25.16 0.89
C TYR A 127 -2.88 23.86 0.51
N ALA A 128 -3.61 23.27 1.47
CA ALA A 128 -4.36 22.02 1.26
C ALA A 128 -5.31 22.06 0.05
N ARG A 129 -5.93 23.21 -0.26
CA ARG A 129 -6.85 23.34 -1.39
C ARG A 129 -6.14 23.15 -2.73
N GLN A 130 -4.99 23.80 -2.92
CA GLN A 130 -4.18 23.68 -4.13
C GLN A 130 -3.66 22.25 -4.29
N LEU A 131 -3.19 21.65 -3.20
CA LEU A 131 -2.71 20.27 -3.19
C LEU A 131 -3.81 19.27 -3.54
N ARG A 132 -5.06 19.46 -3.09
CA ARG A 132 -6.18 18.59 -3.50
C ARG A 132 -6.47 18.63 -5.00
N TYR A 133 -6.40 19.81 -5.62
CA TYR A 133 -6.53 19.91 -7.08
C TYR A 133 -5.35 19.23 -7.78
N PHE A 134 -4.15 19.36 -7.23
CA PHE A 134 -2.98 18.63 -7.71
C PHE A 134 -3.15 17.11 -7.60
N SER A 135 -3.66 16.59 -6.48
CA SER A 135 -3.96 15.16 -6.31
C SER A 135 -4.95 14.64 -7.33
N LEU A 136 -5.95 15.44 -7.71
CA LEU A 136 -6.92 15.07 -8.74
C LEU A 136 -6.30 15.05 -10.15
N ALA A 137 -5.38 15.96 -10.44
CA ALA A 137 -4.67 16.03 -11.72
C ALA A 137 -3.52 15.01 -11.83
N TYR A 138 -2.96 14.59 -10.69
CA TYR A 138 -1.75 13.77 -10.61
C TYR A 138 -1.84 12.45 -11.41
N PRO A 139 -2.94 11.68 -11.42
CA PRO A 139 -3.01 10.46 -12.23
C PRO A 139 -2.78 10.69 -13.72
N VAL A 140 -3.27 11.82 -14.25
CA VAL A 140 -3.06 12.19 -15.65
C VAL A 140 -1.60 12.59 -15.89
N ILE A 141 -1.02 13.35 -14.95
CA ILE A 141 0.41 13.74 -14.98
C ILE A 141 1.30 12.49 -14.94
N ALA A 142 0.99 11.52 -14.08
CA ALA A 142 1.73 10.27 -13.95
C ALA A 142 1.67 9.44 -15.23
N VAL A 143 0.49 9.30 -15.86
CA VAL A 143 0.37 8.61 -17.16
C VAL A 143 1.19 9.30 -18.23
N PHE A 144 1.11 10.64 -18.31
CA PHE A 144 1.88 11.42 -19.28
C PHE A 144 3.40 11.27 -19.08
N LEU A 145 3.88 11.26 -17.83
CA LEU A 145 5.30 11.07 -17.53
C LEU A 145 5.78 9.65 -17.85
N LEU A 146 5.01 8.62 -17.48
CA LEU A 146 5.44 7.22 -17.59
C LEU A 146 5.26 6.63 -19.00
N VAL A 147 4.22 7.02 -19.73
CA VAL A 147 3.95 6.52 -21.08
C VAL A 147 4.54 7.46 -22.13
N GLY A 148 4.65 8.76 -21.83
CA GLY A 148 4.99 9.79 -22.81
C GLY A 148 3.77 10.26 -23.60
N GLY A 149 4.01 10.91 -24.74
CA GLY A 149 2.96 11.52 -25.55
C GLY A 149 3.45 12.80 -26.21
N ILE A 150 2.55 13.74 -26.48
CA ILE A 150 2.82 15.00 -27.20
C ILE A 150 4.18 15.63 -26.78
N GLY A 151 5.20 15.49 -27.63
CA GLY A 151 6.55 16.05 -27.42
C GLY A 151 7.55 15.17 -26.64
N LEU A 152 7.13 14.07 -26.02
CA LEU A 152 7.97 13.10 -25.29
C LEU A 152 8.03 11.75 -26.04
N GLU A 153 9.19 11.09 -25.99
CA GLU A 153 9.32 9.71 -26.52
C GLU A 153 8.29 8.78 -25.85
N THR A 154 7.54 8.03 -26.66
CA THR A 154 6.53 7.09 -26.18
C THR A 154 7.21 5.81 -25.72
N VAL A 155 7.05 5.46 -24.44
CA VAL A 155 7.59 4.22 -23.89
C VAL A 155 6.49 3.15 -23.85
N PRO A 156 6.69 1.98 -24.46
CA PRO A 156 5.68 0.94 -24.48
C PRO A 156 5.43 0.39 -23.07
N THR A 157 4.18 0.08 -22.76
CA THR A 157 3.82 -0.43 -21.42
C THR A 157 4.41 -1.80 -21.14
N SER A 158 4.82 -2.54 -22.17
CA SER A 158 5.57 -3.81 -22.06
C SER A 158 6.94 -3.66 -21.41
N SER A 159 7.54 -2.47 -21.41
CA SER A 159 8.83 -2.21 -20.74
C SER A 159 8.69 -1.98 -19.23
N PHE A 160 7.46 -1.87 -18.72
CA PHE A 160 7.24 -1.57 -17.31
C PHE A 160 7.57 -2.80 -16.47
N GLY A 161 8.37 -2.61 -15.42
CA GLY A 161 8.76 -3.69 -14.52
C GLY A 161 9.07 -3.17 -13.11
N GLY A 162 9.36 -4.11 -12.21
CA GLY A 162 9.83 -3.79 -10.86
C GLY A 162 8.89 -2.89 -10.07
N PHE A 163 9.47 -1.96 -9.32
CA PHE A 163 8.77 -0.97 -8.49
C PHE A 163 7.85 -0.06 -9.32
N MET A 164 8.33 0.41 -10.47
CA MET A 164 7.53 1.24 -11.37
C MET A 164 6.23 0.55 -11.81
N LEU A 165 6.28 -0.75 -12.13
CA LEU A 165 5.08 -1.51 -12.50
C LEU A 165 4.08 -1.56 -11.35
N ASN A 166 4.54 -1.83 -10.13
CA ASN A 166 3.67 -1.83 -8.93
C ASN A 166 3.04 -0.46 -8.70
N LEU A 167 3.82 0.61 -8.84
CA LEU A 167 3.32 1.97 -8.72
C LEU A 167 2.25 2.28 -9.78
N ALA A 168 2.51 1.95 -11.04
CA ALA A 168 1.58 2.19 -12.14
C ALA A 168 0.27 1.41 -11.96
N VAL A 169 0.35 0.10 -11.71
CA VAL A 169 -0.84 -0.75 -11.51
C VAL A 169 -1.60 -0.33 -10.25
N GLY A 170 -0.91 -0.02 -9.16
CA GLY A 170 -1.54 0.42 -7.91
C GLY A 170 -2.26 1.75 -8.06
N LEU A 171 -1.61 2.76 -8.64
CA LEU A 171 -2.20 4.08 -8.87
C LEU A 171 -3.39 3.99 -9.83
N SER A 172 -3.23 3.33 -10.98
CA SER A 172 -4.33 3.13 -11.93
C SER A 172 -5.47 2.35 -11.30
N GLY A 173 -5.17 1.31 -10.52
CA GLY A 173 -6.16 0.53 -9.78
C GLY A 173 -7.00 1.42 -8.87
N ILE A 174 -6.39 2.23 -8.01
CA ILE A 174 -7.10 3.14 -7.10
C ILE A 174 -7.94 4.15 -7.87
N VAL A 175 -7.34 4.83 -8.85
CA VAL A 175 -7.97 5.94 -9.58
C VAL A 175 -9.14 5.47 -10.45
N LEU A 176 -8.98 4.34 -11.15
CA LEU A 176 -10.00 3.83 -12.07
C LEU A 176 -11.08 3.05 -11.33
N SER A 177 -10.74 2.34 -10.24
CA SER A 177 -11.73 1.52 -9.54
C SER A 177 -12.74 2.34 -8.76
N LEU A 178 -12.38 3.54 -8.29
CA LEU A 178 -13.27 4.41 -7.53
C LEU A 178 -14.51 4.85 -8.33
N PRO A 179 -14.40 5.46 -9.53
CA PRO A 179 -15.57 5.82 -10.33
C PRO A 179 -16.37 4.60 -10.76
N VAL A 180 -15.70 3.50 -11.16
CA VAL A 180 -16.38 2.25 -11.54
C VAL A 180 -17.14 1.66 -10.36
N GLY A 181 -16.55 1.64 -9.16
CA GLY A 181 -17.18 1.16 -7.94
C GLY A 181 -18.39 1.98 -7.54
N ILE A 182 -18.31 3.32 -7.66
CA ILE A 182 -19.46 4.21 -7.42
C ILE A 182 -20.59 3.90 -8.41
N LEU A 183 -20.29 3.75 -9.70
CA LEU A 183 -21.29 3.41 -10.72
C LEU A 183 -21.96 2.06 -10.43
N LEU A 184 -21.18 1.05 -10.04
CA LEU A 184 -21.70 -0.27 -9.66
C LEU A 184 -22.55 -0.22 -8.39
N ALA A 185 -22.15 0.54 -7.39
CA ALA A 185 -22.90 0.74 -6.15
C ALA A 185 -24.25 1.42 -6.39
N LEU A 186 -24.27 2.44 -7.26
CA LEU A 186 -25.49 3.10 -7.70
C LEU A 186 -26.37 2.15 -8.52
N GLY A 187 -25.78 1.38 -9.43
CA GLY A 187 -26.47 0.37 -10.25
C GLY A 187 -27.16 -0.70 -9.39
N ARG A 188 -26.50 -1.16 -8.31
CA ARG A 188 -27.08 -2.10 -7.33
C ARG A 188 -28.32 -1.54 -6.62
N ARG A 189 -28.42 -0.21 -6.47
CA ARG A 189 -29.59 0.48 -5.88
C ARG A 189 -30.63 0.94 -6.91
N SER A 190 -30.43 0.66 -8.20
CA SER A 190 -31.34 1.09 -9.26
C SER A 190 -32.70 0.40 -9.20
N ASN A 191 -33.75 1.14 -9.58
CA ASN A 191 -35.11 0.62 -9.73
C ASN A 191 -35.29 -0.21 -11.02
N LEU A 192 -34.39 -0.08 -12.00
CA LEU A 192 -34.42 -0.87 -13.23
C LEU A 192 -33.90 -2.29 -12.93
N PRO A 193 -34.74 -3.34 -13.03
CA PRO A 193 -34.36 -4.69 -12.61
C PRO A 193 -33.18 -5.24 -13.42
N ALA A 194 -33.11 -4.96 -14.73
CA ALA A 194 -32.01 -5.41 -15.58
C ALA A 194 -30.65 -4.86 -15.12
N VAL A 195 -30.56 -3.55 -14.85
CA VAL A 195 -29.32 -2.91 -14.39
C VAL A 195 -28.91 -3.44 -13.02
N ARG A 196 -29.88 -3.52 -12.09
CA ARG A 196 -29.63 -4.05 -10.75
C ARG A 196 -29.09 -5.47 -10.78
N ILE A 197 -29.70 -6.36 -11.58
CA ILE A 197 -29.26 -7.76 -11.69
C ILE A 197 -27.85 -7.84 -12.28
N LEU A 198 -27.56 -7.11 -13.36
CA LEU A 198 -26.22 -7.11 -13.96
C LEU A 198 -25.14 -6.62 -12.99
N CYS A 199 -25.39 -5.53 -12.25
CA CYS A 199 -24.44 -5.01 -11.26
C CYS A 199 -24.25 -5.99 -10.09
N VAL A 200 -25.33 -6.54 -9.53
CA VAL A 200 -25.24 -7.53 -8.43
C VAL A 200 -24.47 -8.76 -8.88
N MET A 201 -24.79 -9.32 -10.06
CA MET A 201 -24.09 -10.48 -10.61
C MET A 201 -22.61 -10.22 -10.78
N PHE A 202 -22.23 -9.06 -11.34
CA PHE A 202 -20.83 -8.68 -11.48
C PHE A 202 -20.14 -8.59 -10.12
N ILE A 203 -20.73 -7.87 -9.15
CA ILE A 203 -20.14 -7.67 -7.82
C ILE A 203 -19.92 -8.99 -7.10
N GLU A 204 -20.96 -9.84 -7.02
CA GLU A 204 -20.89 -11.10 -6.28
C GLU A 204 -19.95 -12.10 -6.96
N LEU A 205 -19.94 -12.17 -8.30
CA LEU A 205 -19.04 -13.06 -9.03
C LEU A 205 -17.58 -12.64 -8.82
N VAL A 206 -17.25 -11.36 -9.02
CA VAL A 206 -15.87 -10.89 -8.89
C VAL A 206 -15.35 -11.04 -7.46
N ARG A 207 -16.19 -10.80 -6.44
CA ARG A 207 -15.83 -11.02 -5.02
C ARG A 207 -15.70 -12.50 -4.65
N GLY A 208 -16.36 -13.39 -5.39
CA GLY A 208 -16.24 -14.83 -5.20
C GLY A 208 -15.00 -15.47 -5.83
N VAL A 209 -14.30 -14.77 -6.73
CA VAL A 209 -13.14 -15.31 -7.46
C VAL A 209 -11.83 -14.73 -6.91
N PRO A 210 -10.81 -15.57 -6.62
CA PRO A 210 -9.50 -15.08 -6.20
C PRO A 210 -8.85 -14.14 -7.23
N LEU A 211 -8.25 -13.03 -6.77
CA LEU A 211 -7.57 -12.10 -7.67
C LEU A 211 -6.48 -12.79 -8.51
N ILE A 212 -5.73 -13.73 -7.91
CA ILE A 212 -4.66 -14.46 -8.61
C ILE A 212 -5.20 -15.27 -9.80
N THR A 213 -6.40 -15.86 -9.70
CA THR A 213 -6.99 -16.63 -10.80
C THR A 213 -7.44 -15.70 -11.93
N LEU A 214 -7.94 -14.51 -11.62
CA LEU A 214 -8.30 -13.50 -12.62
C LEU A 214 -7.05 -12.96 -13.32
N LEU A 215 -5.99 -12.67 -12.57
CA LEU A 215 -4.71 -12.21 -13.12
C LEU A 215 -4.08 -13.27 -14.03
N PHE A 216 -4.06 -14.53 -13.60
CA PHE A 216 -3.56 -15.64 -14.42
C PHE A 216 -4.38 -15.82 -15.70
N THR A 217 -5.72 -15.74 -15.58
CA THR A 217 -6.63 -15.80 -16.72
C THR A 217 -6.34 -14.67 -17.71
N ALA A 218 -6.16 -13.44 -17.23
CA ALA A 218 -5.85 -12.30 -18.10
C ALA A 218 -4.45 -12.37 -18.72
N ALA A 219 -3.46 -12.90 -18.00
CA ALA A 219 -2.09 -13.01 -18.47
C ALA A 219 -1.90 -14.12 -19.51
N ILE A 220 -2.53 -15.28 -19.30
CA ILE A 220 -2.27 -16.50 -20.09
C ILE A 220 -3.47 -16.94 -20.92
N LEU A 221 -4.67 -17.01 -20.34
CA LEU A 221 -5.84 -17.55 -21.04
C LEU A 221 -6.43 -16.56 -22.06
N LEU A 222 -6.64 -15.32 -21.67
CA LEU A 222 -7.21 -14.27 -22.50
C LEU A 222 -6.51 -14.07 -23.86
N PRO A 223 -5.15 -14.00 -23.96
CA PRO A 223 -4.49 -13.87 -25.26
C PRO A 223 -4.71 -15.08 -26.19
N MET A 224 -4.99 -16.28 -25.67
CA MET A 224 -5.26 -17.44 -26.51
C MET A 224 -6.61 -17.37 -27.24
N PHE A 225 -7.54 -16.55 -26.73
CA PHE A 225 -8.87 -16.38 -27.33
C PHE A 225 -9.00 -15.08 -28.14
N LEU A 226 -8.02 -14.17 -28.07
CA LEU A 226 -8.02 -12.91 -28.79
C LEU A 226 -7.18 -13.02 -30.08
N PRO A 227 -7.66 -12.50 -31.21
CA PRO A 227 -6.84 -12.40 -32.42
C PRO A 227 -5.68 -11.41 -32.19
N GLU A 228 -4.53 -11.68 -32.82
CA GLU A 228 -3.25 -10.95 -32.60
C GLU A 228 -3.36 -9.44 -32.83
N ASN A 229 -4.33 -8.98 -33.64
CA ASN A 229 -4.56 -7.58 -33.93
C ASN A 229 -5.32 -6.82 -32.82
N TRP A 230 -5.86 -7.50 -31.81
CA TRP A 230 -6.64 -6.90 -30.71
C TRP A 230 -6.11 -7.26 -29.31
N SER A 231 -4.92 -7.87 -29.19
CA SER A 231 -4.37 -8.25 -27.88
C SER A 231 -3.70 -7.08 -27.17
N PRO A 232 -4.28 -6.54 -26.06
CA PRO A 232 -3.63 -5.46 -25.32
C PRO A 232 -2.40 -6.00 -24.57
N ASP A 233 -1.45 -5.11 -24.29
CA ASP A 233 -0.27 -5.42 -23.48
C ASP A 233 -0.64 -6.04 -22.13
N LEU A 234 0.28 -6.84 -21.56
CA LEU A 234 0.09 -7.49 -20.26
C LEU A 234 -0.29 -6.48 -19.16
N VAL A 235 0.37 -5.32 -19.13
CA VAL A 235 0.12 -4.29 -18.12
C VAL A 235 -1.31 -3.75 -18.19
N ILE A 236 -1.81 -3.49 -19.39
CA ILE A 236 -3.19 -3.01 -19.60
C ILE A 236 -4.20 -4.05 -19.10
N ARG A 237 -4.00 -5.32 -19.44
CA ARG A 237 -4.86 -6.42 -18.99
C ARG A 237 -4.87 -6.56 -17.47
N VAL A 238 -3.71 -6.43 -16.83
CA VAL A 238 -3.59 -6.44 -15.37
C VAL A 238 -4.33 -5.24 -14.76
N ILE A 239 -4.17 -4.02 -15.29
CA ILE A 239 -4.89 -2.83 -14.81
C ILE A 239 -6.41 -3.03 -14.90
N VAL A 240 -6.92 -3.60 -16.01
CA VAL A 240 -8.36 -3.87 -16.17
C VAL A 240 -8.85 -4.85 -15.10
N VAL A 241 -8.14 -5.95 -14.87
CA VAL A 241 -8.52 -6.95 -13.85
C VAL A 241 -8.47 -6.36 -12.44
N VAL A 242 -7.39 -5.65 -12.09
CA VAL A 242 -7.24 -5.01 -10.77
C VAL A 242 -8.34 -3.97 -10.56
N THR A 243 -8.68 -3.19 -11.60
CA THR A 243 -9.76 -2.20 -11.54
C THR A 243 -11.12 -2.87 -11.34
N ALA A 244 -11.41 -3.94 -12.08
CA ALA A 244 -12.65 -4.70 -11.95
C ALA A 244 -12.78 -5.32 -10.55
N PHE A 245 -11.70 -5.91 -10.04
CA PHE A 245 -11.66 -6.48 -8.70
C PHE A 245 -11.84 -5.42 -7.61
N ALA A 246 -11.02 -4.37 -7.62
CA ALA A 246 -11.09 -3.31 -6.62
C ALA A 246 -12.44 -2.58 -6.63
N SER A 247 -13.02 -2.33 -7.81
CA SER A 247 -14.34 -1.68 -7.93
C SER A 247 -15.47 -2.55 -7.37
N ALA A 248 -15.42 -3.86 -7.57
CA ALA A 248 -16.40 -4.79 -7.00
C ALA A 248 -16.34 -4.85 -5.47
N TYR A 249 -15.15 -4.72 -4.87
CA TYR A 249 -15.00 -4.68 -3.40
C TYR A 249 -15.43 -3.34 -2.79
N MET A 250 -15.28 -2.24 -3.53
CA MET A 250 -15.75 -0.93 -3.08
C MET A 250 -17.26 -0.72 -3.25
N ALA A 251 -17.90 -1.47 -4.16
CA ALA A 251 -19.33 -1.32 -4.49
C ALA A 251 -20.26 -1.92 -3.44
#